data_AF-A0A6J7NU43-F1
#
_entry.id   AF-A0A6J7NU43-F1
#
_cell.length_a   1.000
_cell.length_b   1.000
_cell.length_c   1.000
_cell.angle_alpha   90.00
_cell.angle_beta   90.00
_cell.angle_gamma   90.00
#
_symmetry.space_group_name_H-M   'P 1'
#
loop_
_entity.id
_entity.type
_entity.pdbx_description
1 polymer ?
#
loop_
_entity_poly.entity_id
_entity_poly.type
_entity_poly.pdbx_seq_one_letter_code
_entity_poly.pdbx_strand_id
1 'polypeptide(L)' 'MVDVTDVVERKFAALFRHESQMSDTDAVRARVTEWMAMTAREAGLPEGRLAESFRRVRTSF' A
#
# COMPACT_ATOMS: atom_id res chain seq x y z
N MET A 1 10.73 4.22 2.05
CA MET A 1 9.55 3.52 1.50
C MET A 1 9.99 2.19 0.92
N VAL A 2 9.06 1.32 0.57
CA VAL A 2 9.35 0.01 -0.04
C VAL A 2 8.50 -0.14 -1.30
N ASP A 3 9.10 -0.55 -2.41
CA ASP A 3 8.38 -0.93 -3.64
C ASP A 3 7.69 -2.28 -3.41
N VAL A 4 6.38 -2.31 -3.56
CA VAL A 4 5.54 -3.49 -3.27
C VAL A 4 4.84 -4.03 -4.51
N THR A 5 5.20 -3.53 -5.70
CA THR A 5 4.51 -3.86 -6.97
C THR A 5 4.32 -5.36 -7.16
N ASP A 6 5.39 -6.13 -6.96
CA ASP A 6 5.41 -7.57 -7.27
C ASP A 6 4.72 -8.43 -6.18
N VAL A 7 4.32 -7.83 -5.06
CA VAL A 7 3.70 -8.52 -3.92
C VAL A 7 2.36 -7.91 -3.50
N VAL A 8 1.86 -6.92 -4.24
CA VAL A 8 0.65 -6.15 -3.87
C VAL A 8 -0.60 -7.03 -3.79
N GLU A 9 -0.72 -8.04 -4.65
CA GLU A 9 -1.87 -8.96 -4.60
C GLU A 9 -1.89 -9.79 -3.32
N ARG A 10 -0.73 -10.13 -2.76
CA ARG A 10 -0.66 -10.82 -1.47
C ARG A 10 -1.14 -9.92 -0.33
N LYS A 11 -0.89 -8.62 -0.40
CA LYS A 11 -1.42 -7.63 0.55
C LYS A 11 -2.94 -7.57 0.48
N PHE A 12 -3.52 -7.47 -0.72
CA PHE A 12 -4.98 -7.43 -0.87
C PHE A 12 -5.65 -8.73 -0.43
N ALA A 13 -5.08 -9.88 -0.79
CA ALA A 13 -5.58 -11.17 -0.33
C ALA A 13 -5.56 -11.30 1.20
N ALA A 14 -4.53 -10.76 1.87
CA ALA A 14 -4.48 -10.72 3.33
C ALA A 14 -5.50 -9.72 3.91
N LEU A 15 -5.59 -8.52 3.35
CA LEU A 15 -6.48 -7.46 3.80
C LEU A 15 -7.95 -7.86 3.76
N PHE A 16 -8.39 -8.54 2.70
CA PHE A 16 -9.79 -8.92 2.51
C PHE A 16 -10.23 -10.13 3.33
N ARG A 17 -9.32 -10.82 4.03
CA ARG A 17 -9.70 -11.83 5.05
C ARG A 17 -10.35 -11.19 6.28
N HIS A 18 -10.20 -9.89 6.49
CA HIS A 18 -10.85 -9.16 7.57
C HIS A 18 -12.29 -8.79 7.20
N GLU A 19 -13.13 -9.78 6.87
CA GLU A 19 -14.47 -9.60 6.31
C GLU A 19 -15.36 -8.67 7.15
N SER A 20 -15.33 -8.79 8.48
CA SER A 20 -16.11 -7.94 9.39
C SER A 20 -15.71 -6.45 9.38
N GLN A 21 -14.56 -6.12 8.79
CA GLN A 21 -13.98 -4.78 8.70
C GLN A 21 -13.97 -4.24 7.26
N MET A 22 -14.36 -5.06 6.27
CA MET A 22 -14.26 -4.76 4.85
C MET A 22 -15.66 -4.74 4.22
N SER A 23 -16.34 -3.59 4.32
CA SER A 23 -17.70 -3.42 3.80
C SER A 23 -17.76 -3.32 2.27
N ASP A 24 -16.72 -2.79 1.62
CA ASP A 24 -16.60 -2.66 0.17
C ASP A 24 -15.12 -2.87 -0.23
N THR A 25 -14.80 -4.08 -0.68
CA THR A 25 -13.42 -4.47 -1.03
C THR A 25 -12.90 -3.76 -2.27
N ASP A 26 -13.78 -3.39 -3.21
CA ASP A 26 -13.39 -2.74 -4.47
C ASP A 26 -13.04 -1.27 -4.22
N ALA A 27 -13.87 -0.57 -3.45
CA ALA A 27 -13.55 0.80 -3.03
C ALA A 27 -12.26 0.85 -2.20
N VAL A 28 -12.05 -0.13 -1.29
CA VAL A 28 -10.80 -0.25 -0.53
C VAL A 28 -9.61 -0.52 -1.46
N ARG A 29 -9.74 -1.45 -2.42
CA ARG A 29 -8.67 -1.74 -3.39
C ARG A 29 -8.29 -0.48 -4.17
N ALA A 30 -9.28 0.25 -4.69
CA ALA A 30 -9.05 1.45 -5.48
C ALA A 30 -8.31 2.52 -4.67
N ARG A 31 -8.81 2.86 -3.49
CA ARG A 31 -8.21 3.87 -2.61
C ARG A 31 -6.79 3.50 -2.17
N VAL A 32 -6.56 2.24 -1.80
CA VAL A 32 -5.22 1.78 -1.37
C VAL A 32 -4.24 1.77 -2.54
N THR A 33 -4.68 1.36 -3.74
CA THR A 33 -3.86 1.39 -4.95
C THR A 33 -3.48 2.82 -5.33
N GLU A 34 -4.43 3.75 -5.30
CA GLU A 34 -4.18 5.17 -5.58
C GLU A 34 -3.14 5.76 -4.62
N TRP A 35 -3.28 5.51 -3.32
CA TRP A 35 -2.29 5.96 -2.34
C TRP A 35 -0.88 5.42 -2.64
N MET A 36 -0.78 4.11 -2.90
CA MET A 36 0.52 3.48 -3.16
C MET A 36 1.15 3.97 -4.47
N ALA A 37 0.33 4.28 -5.50
CA ALA A 37 0.79 4.90 -6.73
C ALA A 37 1.29 6.33 -6.51
N MET A 38 0.58 7.12 -5.71
CA MET A 38 1.07 8.46 -5.31
C MET A 38 2.41 8.38 -4.59
N THR A 39 2.55 7.44 -3.64
CA THR A 39 3.79 7.23 -2.90
C THR A 39 4.94 6.81 -3.83
N ALA A 40 4.66 5.92 -4.79
CA ALA A 40 5.65 5.48 -5.78
C ALA A 40 6.14 6.65 -6.65
N ARG A 41 5.20 7.47 -7.13
CA ARG A 41 5.48 8.67 -7.92
C ARG A 41 6.33 9.69 -7.13
N GLU A 42 5.95 9.98 -5.88
CA GLU A 42 6.69 10.92 -5.01
C GLU A 42 8.13 10.47 -4.75
N ALA A 43 8.42 9.18 -4.86
CA ALA A 43 9.75 8.62 -4.69
C ALA A 43 10.51 8.36 -5.99
N GLY A 44 9.96 8.78 -7.14
CA GLY A 44 10.62 8.68 -8.44
C GLY A 44 10.66 7.26 -9.03
N LEU A 45 9.75 6.36 -8.61
CA LEU A 45 9.61 5.07 -9.28
C LEU A 45 8.97 5.22 -10.67
N PRO A 46 9.25 4.31 -11.62
CA PRO A 46 8.56 4.27 -12.90
C PRO A 46 7.03 4.21 -12.78
N GLU A 47 6.34 4.67 -13.82
CA GLU A 47 4.87 4.60 -13.90
C GLU A 47 4.36 3.15 -13.73
N GLY A 48 3.22 3.01 -13.05
CA GLY A 48 2.61 1.71 -12.76
C GLY A 48 3.18 0.99 -11.54
N ARG A 49 4.25 1.51 -10.92
CA ARG A 49 4.80 0.95 -9.67
C ARG A 49 3.98 1.41 -8.46
N LEU A 50 4.01 0.59 -7.41
CA LEU A 50 3.29 0.82 -6.15
C LEU A 50 4.26 0.78 -4.98
N ALA A 51 4.10 1.68 -4.02
CA ALA A 51 5.00 1.76 -2.87
C ALA A 51 4.29 2.03 -1.54
N GLU A 52 4.89 1.53 -0.45
CA GLU A 52 4.48 1.81 0.92
C GLU A 52 5.48 2.71 1.63
N SER A 53 4.99 3.83 2.17
CA SER A 53 5.78 4.76 2.98
C SER A 53 5.86 4.31 4.43
N PHE A 54 7.03 4.46 5.04
CA PHE A 54 7.24 4.21 6.47
C PHE A 54 7.96 5.39 7.09
N ARG A 55 7.62 5.71 8.35
CA ARG A 55 8.30 6.72 9.15
C ARG A 55 9.16 6.03 10.20
N ARG A 56 10.48 6.25 10.14
CA ARG A 56 11.40 5.80 11.19
C ARG A 56 11.28 6.71 12.41
N VAL A 57 10.92 6.15 13.56
CA VAL A 57 10.97 6.83 14.86
C VAL A 57 12.28 6.48 15.54
N ARG A 58 13.04 7.47 16.00
CA ARG A 58 14.27 7.24 16.77
C ARG A 58 13.92 7.27 18.25
N THR A 59 14.18 6.18 18.96
CA THR A 59 14.09 6.12 20.42
C THR A 59 15.48 6.41 20.99
N SER A 60 15.63 7.53 21.72
CA SER A 60 16.83 7.83 22.51
C SER A 60 16.72 7.17 23.88
N PHE A 61 17.80 6.54 24.32
CA PHE A 61 18.00 6.12 25.71
C PHE A 61 18.91 7.14 26.40
#